data_AF-A0AA87Q485-F1
#
_entry.id   AF-A0AA87Q485-F1
#
_cell.length_a   1.000
_cell.length_b   1.000
_cell.length_c   1.000
_cell.angle_alpha   90.00
_cell.angle_beta   90.00
_cell.angle_gamma   90.00
#
_symmetry.space_group_name_H-M   'P 1'
#
loop_
_entity.id
_entity.type
_entity.pdbx_description
1 polymer ?
#
loop_
_entity_poly.entity_id
_entity_poly.type
_entity_poly.pdbx_seq_one_letter_code
_entity_poly.pdbx_strand_id
1 'polypeptide(L)'
;MSASVAGHWDFWIDRSGTFTDVVGRDPSGELHARKVLSENPEAYRDRDAAVYGIRLHLGLANGEPIPAGLIGEVRMGTTVATNALLEHKGERLALVTTKGFRDALHIGYQERKKIFATEIIKPEALYDDVVELDIARTGARVMFMMSSGGLTAADMFQGKDAILSGPAGDVVGLVKTGKSGKEKQIQVTDRGLEALTRYSEIRERLLVEATKVSGLSQDDLSGIASHLRALSGYYEQAARSAATL
;
A
#
# COMPACT_ATOMS: atom_id res chain seq x y z
N MET A 1 2.19 50.77 23.14
CA MET A 1 2.41 49.40 23.65
C MET A 1 1.02 48.84 23.93
N SER A 2 0.51 47.78 23.31
CA SER A 2 1.13 46.48 23.01
C SER A 2 0.88 46.01 21.57
N ALA A 3 1.76 45.13 21.10
CA ALA A 3 1.76 44.52 19.78
C ALA A 3 0.58 43.56 19.60
N SER A 4 -0.09 43.64 18.45
CA SER A 4 -1.00 42.61 17.95
C SER A 4 -0.21 41.35 17.65
N VAL A 5 -0.35 40.30 18.46
CA VAL A 5 0.00 38.97 17.99
C VAL A 5 -1.18 38.50 17.13
N ALA A 6 -1.10 38.77 15.83
CA ALA A 6 -1.94 38.11 14.84
C ALA A 6 -1.49 36.65 14.79
N GLY A 7 -2.02 35.83 15.70
CA GLY A 7 -1.74 34.39 15.74
C GLY A 7 -2.96 33.61 15.30
N HIS A 8 -2.68 32.47 14.69
CA HIS A 8 -3.69 31.52 14.23
C HIS A 8 -3.78 30.35 15.20
N TRP A 9 -4.91 29.64 15.16
CA TRP A 9 -5.03 28.34 15.78
C TRP A 9 -4.55 27.24 14.81
N ASP A 10 -3.84 26.25 15.33
CA ASP A 10 -3.48 25.03 14.59
C ASP A 10 -4.16 23.82 15.25
N PHE A 11 -4.65 22.87 14.45
CA PHE A 11 -5.39 21.72 14.96
C PHE A 11 -4.80 20.37 14.52
N TRP A 12 -4.75 19.42 15.45
CA TRP A 12 -4.46 18.01 15.20
C TRP A 12 -5.66 17.17 15.65
N ILE A 13 -6.17 16.37 14.72
CA ILE A 13 -7.42 15.65 14.89
C ILE A 13 -7.18 14.17 14.65
N ASP A 14 -7.58 13.33 15.60
CA ASP A 14 -7.63 11.88 15.44
C ASP A 14 -9.08 11.41 15.57
N ARG A 15 -9.65 10.98 14.44
CA ARG A 15 -11.01 10.44 14.38
C ARG A 15 -10.99 8.91 14.42
N SER A 16 -11.48 8.36 15.53
CA SER A 16 -11.77 6.94 15.70
C SER A 16 -13.23 6.59 15.37
N GLY A 17 -13.64 5.34 15.62
CA GLY A 17 -15.04 4.92 15.49
C GLY A 17 -15.97 5.45 16.59
N THR A 18 -15.43 5.76 17.78
CA THR A 18 -16.24 6.15 18.94
C THR A 18 -16.01 7.59 19.36
N PHE A 19 -14.75 8.02 19.42
CA PHE A 19 -14.35 9.36 19.83
C PHE A 19 -13.45 10.04 18.81
N THR A 20 -13.59 11.35 18.72
CA THR A 20 -12.69 12.23 17.98
C THR A 20 -11.93 13.07 18.98
N ASP A 21 -10.61 12.92 18.97
CA ASP A 21 -9.68 13.74 19.75
C ASP A 21 -9.29 14.96 18.92
N VAL A 22 -9.47 16.15 19.48
CA VAL A 22 -9.14 17.43 18.82
C VAL A 22 -8.21 18.21 19.74
N VAL A 23 -6.95 18.33 19.32
CA VAL A 23 -5.94 19.15 19.97
C VAL A 23 -5.81 20.45 19.20
N GLY A 24 -6.07 21.57 19.85
CA GLY A 24 -5.86 22.91 19.30
C GLY A 24 -4.66 23.58 19.95
N ARG A 25 -3.76 24.15 19.16
CA ARG A 25 -2.73 25.09 19.63
C ARG A 25 -3.25 26.50 19.42
N ASP A 26 -3.32 27.27 20.49
CA ASP A 26 -3.80 28.65 20.42
C ASP A 26 -2.72 29.62 19.91
N PRO A 27 -3.06 30.89 19.62
CA PRO A 27 -2.13 31.93 19.19
C PRO A 27 -0.97 32.20 20.17
N SER A 28 -1.13 31.87 21.45
CA SER A 28 -0.07 32.00 22.46
C SER A 28 0.90 30.81 22.44
N GLY A 29 0.51 29.72 21.77
CA GLY A 29 1.24 28.49 21.64
C GLY A 29 0.84 27.41 22.64
N GLU A 30 -0.18 27.65 23.48
CA GLU A 30 -0.69 26.70 24.46
C GLU A 30 -1.57 25.62 23.77
N LEU A 31 -1.50 24.38 24.29
CA LEU A 31 -2.24 23.24 23.75
C LEU A 31 -3.50 22.97 24.57
N HIS A 32 -4.63 22.87 23.86
CA HIS A 32 -5.94 22.60 24.41
C HIS A 32 -6.45 21.28 23.83
N ALA A 33 -6.78 20.31 24.68
CA ALA A 33 -7.31 19.02 24.25
C ALA A 33 -8.82 18.93 24.51
N ARG A 34 -9.57 18.44 23.53
CA ARG A 34 -10.99 18.10 23.67
C ARG A 34 -11.26 16.73 23.06
N LYS A 35 -12.14 15.98 23.73
CA LYS A 35 -12.65 14.68 23.25
C LYS A 35 -14.15 14.81 23.03
N VAL A 36 -14.60 14.48 21.83
CA VAL A 36 -16.02 14.50 21.45
C VAL A 36 -16.41 13.15 20.86
N LEU A 37 -17.71 12.83 20.82
CA LEU A 37 -18.18 11.61 20.15
C LEU A 37 -17.89 11.70 18.64
N SER A 38 -17.51 10.61 17.99
CA SER A 38 -17.28 10.60 16.54
C SER A 38 -18.57 10.72 15.73
N GLU A 39 -19.70 10.30 16.32
CA GLU A 39 -21.03 10.46 15.77
C GLU A 39 -21.98 10.96 16.87
N ASN A 40 -22.60 12.11 16.63
CA ASN A 40 -23.68 12.63 17.47
C ASN A 40 -24.61 13.50 16.61
N PRO A 41 -25.61 12.91 15.93
CA PRO A 41 -26.49 13.62 15.01
C PRO A 41 -27.31 14.73 15.67
N GLU A 42 -27.59 14.62 16.97
CA GLU A 42 -28.34 15.62 17.73
C GLU A 42 -27.47 16.85 18.07
N ALA A 43 -26.18 16.62 18.38
CA ALA A 43 -25.26 17.68 18.74
C ALA A 43 -24.52 18.29 17.54
N TYR A 44 -24.35 17.58 16.42
CA TYR A 44 -23.53 18.06 15.29
C TYR A 44 -24.42 18.45 14.11
N ARG A 45 -24.70 19.75 13.96
CA ARG A 45 -25.55 20.26 12.88
C ARG A 45 -25.02 19.87 11.49
N ASP A 46 -23.71 19.88 11.33
CA ASP A 46 -23.03 19.55 10.06
C ASP A 46 -22.60 18.07 9.99
N ARG A 47 -23.01 17.26 10.99
CA ARG A 47 -22.60 15.86 11.17
C ARG A 47 -21.08 15.61 11.21
N ASP A 48 -20.30 16.64 11.54
CA ASP A 48 -18.84 16.56 11.57
C ASP A 48 -18.30 16.84 12.98
N ALA A 49 -17.78 15.79 13.62
CA ALA A 49 -17.17 15.84 14.94
C ALA A 49 -15.89 16.70 14.99
N ALA A 50 -15.11 16.73 13.90
CA ALA A 50 -13.88 17.52 13.81
C ALA A 50 -14.20 19.01 13.82
N VAL A 51 -15.16 19.43 12.97
CA VAL A 51 -15.62 20.83 12.91
C VAL A 51 -16.26 21.25 14.23
N TYR A 52 -17.05 20.38 14.86
CA TYR A 52 -17.61 20.64 16.18
C TYR A 52 -16.52 20.84 17.25
N GLY A 53 -15.50 19.98 17.30
CA GLY A 53 -14.39 20.14 18.25
C GLY A 53 -13.59 21.43 18.05
N ILE A 54 -13.39 21.86 16.80
CA ILE A 54 -12.76 23.16 16.49
C ILE A 54 -13.62 24.31 17.04
N ARG A 55 -14.94 24.30 16.84
CA ARG A 55 -15.83 25.34 17.38
C ARG A 55 -15.75 25.46 18.89
N LEU A 56 -15.66 24.33 19.60
CA LEU A 56 -15.50 24.33 21.06
C LEU A 56 -14.20 25.00 21.52
N HIS A 57 -13.09 24.84 20.78
CA HIS A 57 -11.84 25.53 21.06
C HIS A 57 -11.92 27.03 20.79
N LEU A 58 -12.63 27.41 19.72
CA LEU A 58 -12.84 28.81 19.35
C LEU A 58 -13.93 29.52 20.17
N GLY A 59 -14.61 28.80 21.08
CA GLY A 59 -15.73 29.35 21.86
C GLY A 59 -16.98 29.68 21.04
N LEU A 60 -17.12 29.07 19.85
CA LEU A 60 -18.22 29.31 18.93
C LEU A 60 -19.43 28.42 19.26
N ALA A 61 -20.62 28.95 19.01
CA ALA A 61 -21.85 28.19 19.15
C ALA A 61 -21.97 27.09 18.08
N ASN A 62 -22.80 26.08 18.34
CA ASN A 62 -23.03 25.01 17.39
C ASN A 62 -23.67 25.53 16.09
N GLY A 63 -23.04 25.23 14.95
CA GLY A 63 -23.46 25.72 13.63
C GLY A 63 -23.08 27.18 13.33
N GLU A 64 -22.39 27.86 14.23
CA GLU A 64 -21.78 29.16 13.94
C GLU A 64 -20.65 28.97 12.91
N PRO A 65 -20.56 29.83 11.87
CA PRO A 65 -19.49 29.74 10.90
C PRO A 65 -18.15 30.06 11.55
N ILE A 66 -17.11 29.28 11.22
CA ILE A 66 -15.75 29.57 11.65
C ILE A 66 -15.23 30.78 10.86
N PRO A 67 -14.82 31.88 11.52
CA PRO A 67 -14.30 33.05 10.84
C PRO A 67 -13.05 32.74 10.00
N ALA A 68 -13.00 33.27 8.79
CA ALA A 68 -11.85 33.10 7.91
C ALA A 68 -10.59 33.74 8.51
N GLY A 69 -9.44 33.08 8.34
CA GLY A 69 -8.15 33.57 8.83
C GLY A 69 -7.86 33.30 10.31
N LEU A 70 -8.75 32.63 11.05
CA LEU A 70 -8.44 32.19 12.43
C LEU A 70 -7.65 30.88 12.50
N ILE A 71 -7.70 30.06 11.46
CA ILE A 71 -7.07 28.74 11.42
C ILE A 71 -5.86 28.79 10.48
N GLY A 72 -4.70 28.35 10.99
CA GLY A 72 -3.46 28.22 10.22
C GLY A 72 -3.40 26.86 9.53
N GLU A 73 -3.31 25.80 10.33
CA GLU A 73 -3.26 24.42 9.85
C GLU A 73 -4.30 23.50 10.52
N VAL A 74 -4.81 22.53 9.76
CA VAL A 74 -5.55 21.38 10.30
C VAL A 74 -4.93 20.10 9.78
N ARG A 75 -4.44 19.25 10.69
CA ARG A 75 -3.97 17.90 10.38
C ARG A 75 -4.97 16.89 10.91
N MET A 76 -5.43 15.97 10.07
CA MET A 76 -6.39 14.95 10.46
C MET A 76 -5.88 13.55 10.13
N GLY A 77 -5.79 12.70 11.15
CA GLY A 77 -5.71 11.25 11.02
C GLY A 77 -7.09 10.63 11.26
N THR A 78 -7.39 9.55 10.55
CA THR A 78 -8.62 8.80 10.83
C THR A 78 -8.41 7.31 10.63
N THR A 79 -9.05 6.53 11.50
CA THR A 79 -9.12 5.07 11.39
C THR A 79 -10.39 4.60 10.69
N VAL A 80 -11.28 5.51 10.27
CA VAL A 80 -12.57 5.16 9.65
C VAL A 80 -12.40 4.30 8.40
N ALA A 81 -11.48 4.66 7.50
CA ALA A 81 -11.24 3.88 6.28
C ALA A 81 -10.65 2.50 6.58
N THR A 82 -9.73 2.42 7.54
CA THR A 82 -9.12 1.16 7.96
C THR A 82 -10.13 0.25 8.65
N ASN A 83 -10.96 0.79 9.55
CA ASN A 83 -12.01 0.04 10.23
C ASN A 83 -13.10 -0.38 9.25
N ALA A 84 -13.48 0.48 8.31
CA ALA A 84 -14.39 0.14 7.22
C ALA A 84 -13.87 -1.05 6.40
N LEU A 85 -12.57 -1.08 6.08
CA LEU A 85 -11.94 -2.21 5.40
C LEU A 85 -11.92 -3.48 6.26
N LEU A 86 -11.54 -3.38 7.54
CA LEU A 86 -11.44 -4.52 8.46
C LEU A 86 -12.81 -5.11 8.82
N GLU A 87 -13.83 -4.27 8.94
CA GLU A 87 -15.21 -4.66 9.27
C GLU A 87 -16.05 -4.94 8.02
N HIS A 88 -15.46 -4.86 6.82
CA HIS A 88 -16.17 -4.99 5.54
C HIS A 88 -17.40 -4.07 5.43
N LYS A 89 -17.31 -2.86 6.00
CA LYS A 89 -18.35 -1.84 5.93
C LYS A 89 -18.03 -0.89 4.78
N GLY A 90 -18.74 -1.03 3.68
CA GLY A 90 -18.61 -0.18 2.51
C GLY A 90 -19.81 -0.30 1.59
N GLU A 91 -19.84 0.52 0.54
CA GLU A 91 -20.82 0.39 -0.54
C GLU A 91 -20.48 -0.81 -1.42
N ARG A 92 -21.48 -1.36 -2.10
CA ARG A 92 -21.27 -2.48 -3.03
C ARG A 92 -20.32 -2.09 -4.17
N LEU A 93 -19.33 -2.93 -4.43
CA LEU A 93 -18.26 -2.67 -5.40
C LEU A 93 -18.31 -3.67 -6.56
N ALA A 94 -18.20 -3.17 -7.79
CA ALA A 94 -18.00 -3.99 -8.98
C ALA A 94 -16.58 -3.84 -9.51
N LEU A 95 -15.90 -4.96 -9.76
CA LEU A 95 -14.62 -5.01 -10.45
C LEU A 95 -14.84 -4.96 -11.95
N VAL A 96 -14.30 -3.95 -12.62
CA VAL A 96 -14.27 -3.91 -14.09
C VAL A 96 -12.91 -4.42 -14.55
N THR A 97 -12.88 -5.48 -15.36
CA THR A 97 -11.66 -6.13 -15.85
C THR A 97 -11.75 -6.48 -17.33
N THR A 98 -10.66 -6.91 -17.94
CA THR A 98 -10.65 -7.36 -19.33
C THR A 98 -11.35 -8.71 -19.46
N LYS A 99 -12.07 -8.94 -20.57
CA LYS A 99 -12.65 -10.24 -20.90
C LYS A 99 -11.62 -11.37 -20.83
N GLY A 100 -11.94 -12.42 -20.08
CA GLY A 100 -11.07 -13.56 -19.79
C GLY A 100 -10.24 -13.41 -18.50
N PHE A 101 -10.34 -12.27 -17.80
CA PHE A 101 -9.58 -11.97 -16.57
C PHE A 101 -10.47 -11.77 -15.34
N ARG A 102 -11.73 -12.23 -15.38
CA ARG A 102 -12.67 -12.20 -14.24
C ARG A 102 -12.02 -12.65 -12.92
N ASP A 103 -11.29 -13.76 -12.96
CA ASP A 103 -10.77 -14.41 -11.76
C ASP A 103 -9.37 -13.94 -11.34
N ALA A 104 -8.76 -12.97 -12.04
CA ALA A 104 -7.36 -12.59 -11.83
C ALA A 104 -7.06 -12.19 -10.38
N LEU A 105 -7.92 -11.36 -9.77
CA LEU A 105 -7.76 -10.95 -8.37
C LEU A 105 -8.13 -12.05 -7.37
N HIS A 106 -9.05 -12.95 -7.73
CA HIS A 106 -9.39 -14.10 -6.89
C HIS A 106 -8.27 -15.16 -6.88
N ILE A 107 -7.58 -15.34 -8.01
CA ILE A 107 -6.39 -16.20 -8.11
C ILE A 107 -5.22 -15.56 -7.34
N GLY A 108 -5.02 -14.25 -7.50
CA GLY A 108 -3.94 -13.51 -6.85
C GLY A 108 -2.55 -14.05 -7.23
N TYR A 109 -1.55 -13.76 -6.42
CA TYR A 109 -0.15 -14.16 -6.67
C TYR A 109 0.19 -15.61 -6.25
N GLN A 110 -0.82 -16.39 -5.82
CA GLN A 110 -0.63 -17.76 -5.30
C GLN A 110 0.40 -17.87 -4.16
N GLU A 111 0.70 -16.77 -3.47
CA GLU A 111 1.65 -16.74 -2.36
C GLU A 111 1.09 -17.55 -1.18
N ARG A 112 1.77 -18.65 -0.82
CA ARG A 112 1.36 -19.51 0.30
C ARG A 112 2.15 -19.20 1.56
N LYS A 113 1.53 -18.45 2.48
CA LYS A 113 2.11 -18.19 3.83
C LYS A 113 2.38 -19.48 4.62
N LYS A 114 1.55 -20.52 4.42
CA LYS A 114 1.70 -21.86 5.01
C LYS A 114 1.74 -22.90 3.89
N ILE A 115 2.94 -23.20 3.39
CA ILE A 115 3.17 -24.00 2.17
C ILE A 115 2.56 -25.42 2.26
N PHE A 116 2.50 -26.00 3.47
CA PHE A 116 1.98 -27.35 3.72
C PHE A 116 0.52 -27.42 4.17
N ALA A 117 -0.21 -26.30 4.19
CA ALA A 117 -1.63 -26.33 4.53
C ALA A 117 -2.41 -27.11 3.46
N THR A 118 -3.16 -28.14 3.87
CA THR A 118 -4.04 -28.94 3.00
C THR A 118 -5.29 -28.17 2.58
N GLU A 119 -5.70 -27.19 3.39
CA GLU A 119 -6.79 -26.27 3.10
C GLU A 119 -6.22 -24.85 2.92
N ILE A 120 -6.57 -24.21 1.81
CA ILE A 120 -6.11 -22.86 1.45
C ILE A 120 -7.25 -21.88 1.67
N ILE A 121 -7.15 -21.12 2.76
CA ILE A 121 -8.11 -20.05 3.06
C ILE A 121 -7.63 -18.78 2.36
N LYS A 122 -8.34 -18.38 1.31
CA LYS A 122 -8.10 -17.10 0.62
C LYS A 122 -8.82 -15.97 1.36
N PRO A 123 -8.27 -14.74 1.37
CA PRO A 123 -9.00 -13.56 1.80
C PRO A 123 -10.29 -13.39 0.98
N GLU A 124 -11.33 -12.87 1.61
CA GLU A 124 -12.58 -12.53 0.93
C GLU A 124 -12.35 -11.39 -0.07
N ALA A 125 -13.06 -11.44 -1.20
CA ALA A 125 -12.96 -10.40 -2.21
C ALA A 125 -13.62 -9.11 -1.70
N LEU A 126 -13.03 -7.96 -2.01
CA LEU A 126 -13.60 -6.65 -1.68
C LEU A 126 -14.72 -6.21 -2.65
N TYR A 127 -15.01 -7.00 -3.68
CA TYR A 127 -15.99 -6.72 -4.72
C TYR A 127 -17.07 -7.78 -4.74
N ASP A 128 -18.29 -7.37 -5.07
CA ASP A 128 -19.47 -8.23 -5.15
C ASP A 128 -19.72 -8.78 -6.56
N ASP A 129 -19.25 -8.06 -7.58
CA ASP A 129 -19.49 -8.42 -8.98
C ASP A 129 -18.26 -8.12 -9.86
N VAL A 130 -18.18 -8.81 -10.99
CA VAL A 130 -17.12 -8.63 -11.97
C VAL A 130 -17.72 -8.39 -13.35
N VAL A 131 -17.42 -7.23 -13.91
CA VAL A 131 -17.80 -6.82 -15.26
C VAL A 131 -16.59 -6.98 -16.19
N GLU A 132 -16.76 -7.80 -17.22
CA GLU A 132 -15.71 -8.03 -18.21
C GLU A 132 -15.92 -7.13 -19.44
N LEU A 133 -14.90 -6.31 -19.74
CA LEU A 133 -14.86 -5.45 -20.92
C LEU A 133 -14.16 -6.14 -22.08
N ASP A 134 -14.85 -6.15 -23.22
CA ASP A 134 -14.27 -6.54 -24.51
C ASP A 134 -13.48 -5.36 -25.10
N ILE A 135 -12.19 -5.29 -24.74
CA ILE A 135 -11.26 -4.23 -25.14
C ILE A 135 -11.14 -4.06 -26.66
N ALA A 136 -11.38 -5.12 -27.45
CA ALA A 136 -11.34 -5.05 -28.92
C ALA A 136 -12.48 -4.18 -29.47
N ARG A 137 -13.56 -4.02 -28.72
CA ARG A 137 -14.73 -3.21 -29.10
C ARG A 137 -14.70 -1.79 -28.52
N THR A 138 -13.79 -1.49 -27.59
CA THR A 138 -13.71 -0.17 -26.92
C THR A 138 -12.61 0.74 -27.48
N GLY A 139 -11.70 0.21 -28.30
CA GLY A 139 -10.54 0.96 -28.80
C GLY A 139 -9.42 1.15 -27.77
N ALA A 140 -9.56 0.57 -26.57
CA ALA A 140 -8.55 0.62 -25.53
C ALA A 140 -7.33 -0.25 -25.90
N ARG A 141 -6.12 0.30 -25.78
CA ARG A 141 -4.86 -0.44 -26.01
C ARG A 141 -4.40 -1.08 -24.71
N VAL A 142 -4.59 -2.39 -24.59
CA VAL A 142 -4.05 -3.18 -23.47
C VAL A 142 -2.62 -3.59 -23.77
N MET A 143 -1.73 -3.23 -22.85
CA MET A 143 -0.31 -3.52 -22.90
C MET A 143 0.07 -4.40 -21.71
N PHE A 144 0.82 -5.45 -21.97
CA PHE A 144 1.35 -6.39 -20.98
C PHE A 144 2.80 -6.02 -20.66
N MET A 145 3.13 -6.07 -19.37
CA MET A 145 4.49 -5.91 -18.90
C MET A 145 5.28 -7.20 -19.14
N MET A 146 6.45 -7.07 -19.75
CA MET A 146 7.37 -8.19 -20.01
C MET A 146 8.38 -8.34 -18.87
N SER A 147 8.98 -9.52 -18.74
CA SER A 147 10.13 -9.78 -17.84
C SER A 147 11.32 -8.83 -18.02
N SER A 148 11.40 -8.16 -19.17
CA SER A 148 12.42 -7.15 -19.47
C SER A 148 12.11 -5.75 -18.91
N GLY A 149 10.94 -5.55 -18.28
CA GLY A 149 10.46 -4.25 -17.82
C GLY A 149 9.83 -3.38 -18.91
N GLY A 150 9.79 -3.83 -20.17
CA GLY A 150 9.09 -3.15 -21.26
C GLY A 150 7.61 -3.54 -21.35
N LEU A 151 6.83 -2.76 -22.10
CA LEU A 151 5.42 -3.02 -22.42
C LEU A 151 5.29 -3.59 -23.84
N THR A 152 4.43 -4.60 -24.03
CA THR A 152 4.09 -5.15 -25.34
C THR A 152 2.57 -5.32 -25.49
N ALA A 153 2.06 -5.36 -26.71
CA ALA A 153 0.63 -5.61 -26.94
C ALA A 153 0.26 -7.06 -26.57
N ALA A 154 -1.01 -7.28 -26.22
CA ALA A 154 -1.51 -8.58 -25.75
C ALA A 154 -1.29 -9.74 -26.74
N ASP A 155 -1.41 -9.47 -28.02
CA ASP A 155 -1.22 -10.41 -29.14
C ASP A 155 0.25 -10.75 -29.39
N MET A 156 1.17 -9.89 -28.95
CA MET A 156 2.62 -10.07 -29.03
C MET A 156 3.21 -10.65 -27.75
N PHE A 157 2.39 -10.87 -26.72
CA PHE A 157 2.80 -11.37 -25.42
C PHE A 157 2.80 -12.90 -25.41
N GLN A 158 3.96 -13.52 -25.19
CA GLN A 158 4.09 -14.97 -25.09
C GLN A 158 4.29 -15.38 -23.62
N GLY A 159 3.89 -16.59 -23.24
CA GLY A 159 3.97 -17.04 -21.84
C GLY A 159 5.37 -16.92 -21.20
N LYS A 160 6.44 -17.06 -22.00
CA LYS A 160 7.83 -16.82 -21.56
C LYS A 160 8.11 -15.38 -21.13
N ASP A 161 7.34 -14.42 -21.63
CA ASP A 161 7.48 -12.98 -21.36
C ASP A 161 6.79 -12.59 -20.04
N ALA A 162 6.00 -13.49 -19.44
CA ALA A 162 5.32 -13.30 -18.18
C ALA A 162 6.15 -13.71 -16.95
N ILE A 163 7.18 -14.54 -17.15
CA ILE A 163 7.99 -15.13 -16.07
C ILE A 163 8.75 -14.01 -15.37
N LEU A 164 8.41 -13.73 -14.10
CA LEU A 164 8.96 -12.61 -13.31
C LEU A 164 8.62 -11.20 -13.85
N SER A 165 7.57 -11.06 -14.68
CA SER A 165 7.09 -9.75 -15.17
C SER A 165 6.55 -8.82 -14.06
N GLY A 166 5.94 -9.38 -13.01
CA GLY A 166 5.49 -8.64 -11.83
C GLY A 166 6.63 -7.95 -11.08
N PRO A 167 7.67 -8.69 -10.63
CA PRO A 167 8.89 -8.11 -10.06
C PRO A 167 9.62 -7.17 -11.02
N ALA A 168 9.57 -7.42 -12.33
CA ALA A 168 10.15 -6.51 -13.32
C ALA A 168 9.49 -5.12 -13.28
N GLY A 169 8.18 -5.05 -12.96
CA GLY A 169 7.44 -3.81 -12.71
C GLY A 169 7.96 -3.01 -11.52
N ASP A 170 8.36 -3.67 -10.44
CA ASP A 170 8.97 -3.02 -9.26
C ASP A 170 10.37 -2.45 -9.58
N VAL A 171 11.02 -2.97 -10.63
CA VAL A 171 12.33 -2.55 -11.12
C VAL A 171 12.20 -1.49 -12.25
N VAL A 172 11.00 -1.27 -12.79
CA VAL A 172 10.74 -0.21 -13.78
C VAL A 172 11.02 1.16 -13.15
N GLY A 173 12.03 1.85 -13.70
CA GLY A 173 12.48 3.14 -13.18
C GLY A 173 13.64 3.06 -12.17
N LEU A 174 14.08 1.86 -11.77
CA LEU A 174 15.35 1.67 -11.04
C LEU A 174 16.54 1.49 -11.99
N VAL A 175 16.28 1.06 -13.22
CA VAL A 175 17.31 0.80 -14.24
C VAL A 175 16.86 1.42 -15.57
N LYS A 176 17.76 2.15 -16.21
CA LYS A 176 17.60 2.68 -17.57
C LYS A 176 18.23 1.70 -18.54
N THR A 177 17.45 1.26 -19.52
CA THR A 177 17.96 0.44 -20.61
C THR A 177 18.14 1.28 -21.86
N GLY A 178 19.20 1.01 -22.61
CA GLY A 178 19.53 1.67 -23.87
C GLY A 178 20.07 0.67 -24.88
N LYS A 179 20.33 1.14 -26.10
CA LYS A 179 21.06 0.38 -27.11
C LYS A 179 22.20 1.21 -27.66
N SER A 180 23.36 0.58 -27.81
CA SER A 180 24.46 1.10 -28.62
C SER A 180 24.78 0.06 -29.69
N GLY A 181 24.40 0.33 -30.93
CA GLY A 181 24.45 -0.65 -32.01
C GLY A 181 23.55 -1.87 -31.73
N LYS A 182 24.14 -3.08 -31.72
CA LYS A 182 23.43 -4.34 -31.40
C LYS A 182 23.40 -4.67 -29.91
N GLU A 183 24.16 -3.96 -29.08
CA GLU A 183 24.30 -4.26 -27.66
C GLU A 183 23.27 -3.53 -26.80
N LYS A 184 22.69 -4.23 -25.83
CA LYS A 184 21.85 -3.65 -24.80
C LYS A 184 22.73 -3.05 -23.71
N GLN A 185 22.54 -1.77 -23.41
CA GLN A 185 23.13 -1.11 -22.26
C GLN A 185 22.12 -1.05 -21.12
N ILE A 186 22.60 -1.24 -19.89
CA ILE A 186 21.82 -1.20 -18.67
C ILE A 186 22.57 -0.27 -17.71
N GLN A 187 21.91 0.77 -17.23
CA GLN A 187 22.46 1.74 -16.27
C GLN A 187 21.51 1.87 -15.09
N VAL A 188 22.04 1.85 -13.86
CA VAL A 188 21.24 2.08 -12.66
C VAL A 188 20.85 3.56 -12.61
N THR A 189 19.59 3.84 -12.32
CA THR A 189 19.10 5.22 -12.09
C THR A 189 19.42 5.68 -10.67
N ASP A 190 19.33 6.98 -10.39
CA ASP A 190 19.53 7.49 -9.03
C ASP A 190 18.58 6.83 -8.00
N ARG A 191 17.31 6.62 -8.38
CA ARG A 191 16.31 5.90 -7.58
C ARG A 191 16.68 4.43 -7.38
N GLY A 192 17.26 3.80 -8.39
CA GLY A 192 17.81 2.44 -8.30
C GLY A 192 19.00 2.35 -7.35
N LEU A 193 19.87 3.35 -7.36
CA LEU A 193 21.01 3.43 -6.47
C LEU A 193 20.56 3.59 -5.00
N GLU A 194 19.57 4.46 -4.75
CA GLU A 194 18.96 4.64 -3.43
C GLU A 194 18.30 3.35 -2.92
N ALA A 195 17.58 2.64 -3.79
CA ALA A 195 16.98 1.34 -3.46
C ALA A 195 18.04 0.29 -3.09
N LEU A 196 19.16 0.24 -3.83
CA LEU A 196 20.28 -0.66 -3.54
C LEU A 196 20.93 -0.33 -2.18
N THR A 197 21.15 0.95 -1.89
CA THR A 197 21.69 1.40 -0.60
C THR A 197 20.79 0.96 0.55
N ARG A 198 19.48 1.22 0.44
CA ARG A 198 18.51 0.84 1.46
C ARG A 198 18.43 -0.67 1.66
N TYR A 199 18.45 -1.45 0.57
CA TYR A 199 18.49 -2.90 0.67
C TYR A 199 19.76 -3.39 1.37
N SER A 200 20.93 -2.81 1.06
CA SER A 200 22.19 -3.15 1.70
C SER A 200 22.13 -2.93 3.22
N GLU A 201 21.59 -1.78 3.66
CA GLU A 201 21.42 -1.46 5.08
C GLU A 201 20.50 -2.45 5.79
N ILE A 202 19.35 -2.78 5.18
CA ILE A 202 18.39 -3.74 5.74
C ILE A 202 19.02 -5.14 5.82
N ARG A 203 19.70 -5.59 4.76
CA ARG A 203 20.38 -6.88 4.73
C ARG A 203 21.44 -6.97 5.81
N GLU A 204 22.25 -5.92 5.97
CA GLU A 204 23.31 -5.93 6.98
C GLU A 204 22.72 -6.09 8.39
N ARG A 205 21.69 -5.31 8.73
CA ARG A 205 21.05 -5.38 10.05
C ARG A 205 20.27 -6.68 10.29
N LEU A 206 19.43 -7.08 9.34
CA LEU A 206 18.48 -8.17 9.59
C LEU A 206 19.04 -9.56 9.28
N LEU A 207 20.01 -9.65 8.37
CA LEU A 207 20.58 -10.93 7.97
C LEU A 207 22.00 -11.09 8.49
N VAL A 208 22.89 -10.13 8.24
CA VAL A 208 24.32 -10.30 8.55
C VAL A 208 24.59 -10.20 10.05
N GLU A 209 24.07 -9.18 10.74
CA GLU A 209 24.21 -9.06 12.19
C GLU A 209 23.48 -10.20 12.93
N ALA A 210 22.26 -10.54 12.51
CA ALA A 210 21.49 -11.63 13.12
C ALA A 210 22.19 -13.00 12.97
N THR A 211 22.82 -13.26 11.82
CA THR A 211 23.58 -14.51 11.61
C THR A 211 24.90 -14.53 12.38
N LYS A 212 25.58 -13.39 12.55
CA LYS A 212 26.78 -13.30 13.42
C LYS A 212 26.47 -13.69 14.86
N VAL A 213 25.27 -13.38 15.36
CA VAL A 213 24.83 -13.75 16.73
C VAL A 213 24.56 -15.26 16.86
N SER A 214 24.26 -15.96 15.76
CA SER A 214 23.96 -17.40 15.78
C SER A 214 25.18 -18.29 16.07
N GLY A 215 26.40 -17.77 15.95
CA GLY A 215 27.64 -18.50 16.18
C GLY A 215 28.00 -19.54 15.11
N LEU A 216 27.21 -19.64 14.03
CA LEU A 216 27.45 -20.56 12.92
C LEU A 216 28.57 -20.04 12.01
N SER A 217 29.41 -20.95 11.52
CA SER A 217 30.44 -20.58 10.54
C SER A 217 29.83 -20.29 9.16
N GLN A 218 30.58 -19.61 8.29
CA GLN A 218 30.14 -19.36 6.91
C GLN A 218 29.89 -20.67 6.15
N ASP A 219 30.66 -21.72 6.43
CA ASP A 219 30.51 -23.03 5.80
C ASP A 219 29.23 -23.72 6.26
N ASP A 220 28.89 -23.64 7.56
CA ASP A 220 27.65 -24.19 8.10
C ASP A 220 26.42 -23.51 7.49
N LEU A 221 26.44 -22.17 7.42
CA LEU A 221 25.36 -21.38 6.82
C LEU A 221 25.20 -21.69 5.34
N SER A 222 26.31 -21.84 4.60
CA SER A 222 26.30 -22.21 3.18
C SER A 222 25.78 -23.63 2.97
N GLY A 223 26.13 -24.55 3.87
CA GLY A 223 25.61 -25.92 3.89
C GLY A 223 24.09 -25.94 4.09
N ILE A 224 23.59 -25.26 5.11
CA ILE A 224 22.15 -25.14 5.40
C ILE A 224 21.40 -24.54 4.22
N ALA A 225 21.89 -23.42 3.67
CA ALA A 225 21.26 -22.76 2.52
C ALA A 225 21.20 -23.68 1.29
N SER A 226 22.24 -24.46 1.05
CA SER A 226 22.29 -25.42 -0.07
C SER A 226 21.25 -26.54 0.10
N HIS A 227 21.08 -27.07 1.32
CA HIS A 227 20.09 -28.11 1.61
C HIS A 227 18.65 -27.58 1.48
N LEU A 228 18.38 -26.39 2.01
CA LEU A 228 17.08 -25.74 1.86
C LEU A 228 16.73 -25.49 0.40
N ARG A 229 17.70 -25.05 -0.41
CA ARG A 229 17.51 -24.85 -1.85
C ARG A 229 17.21 -26.15 -2.57
N ALA A 230 17.92 -27.24 -2.26
CA ALA A 230 17.66 -28.56 -2.84
C ALA A 230 16.25 -29.07 -2.49
N LEU A 231 15.85 -28.97 -1.22
CA LEU A 231 14.51 -29.33 -0.77
C LEU A 231 13.42 -28.53 -1.47
N SER A 232 13.61 -27.22 -1.63
CA SER A 232 12.68 -26.37 -2.39
C SER A 232 12.56 -26.82 -3.84
N GLY A 233 13.68 -27.17 -4.49
CA GLY A 233 13.68 -27.67 -5.86
C GLY A 233 12.90 -28.97 -6.02
N TYR A 234 13.09 -29.92 -5.09
CA TYR A 234 12.33 -31.18 -5.10
C TYR A 234 10.83 -30.94 -4.90
N TYR A 235 10.44 -30.00 -4.03
CA TYR A 235 9.04 -29.64 -3.84
C TYR A 235 8.40 -29.07 -5.11
N GLU A 236 9.07 -28.12 -5.77
CA GLU A 236 8.57 -27.56 -7.04
C GLU A 236 8.44 -28.61 -8.15
N GLN A 237 9.37 -29.56 -8.21
CA GLN A 237 9.33 -30.64 -9.18
C GLN A 237 8.19 -31.62 -8.90
N ALA A 238 7.92 -31.92 -7.63
CA ALA A 238 6.77 -32.73 -7.21
C ALA A 238 5.44 -32.03 -7.54
N ALA A 239 5.33 -30.74 -7.22
CA ALA A 239 4.14 -29.94 -7.50
C ALA A 239 3.85 -29.84 -9.02
N ARG A 240 4.88 -29.64 -9.83
CA ARG A 240 4.75 -29.61 -11.31
C ARG A 240 4.33 -30.96 -11.88
N SER A 241 4.92 -32.06 -11.39
CA SER A 241 4.55 -33.42 -11.83
C SER A 241 3.12 -33.78 -11.45
N ALA A 242 2.64 -33.34 -10.29
CA ALA A 242 1.28 -33.56 -9.84
C ALA A 242 0.23 -32.78 -10.66
N ALA A 243 0.59 -31.62 -11.21
CA ALA A 243 -0.29 -30.80 -12.04
C ALA A 243 -0.43 -31.30 -13.49
N THR A 244 0.37 -32.29 -13.89
CA THR A 244 0.33 -32.91 -15.22
C THR A 244 -0.37 -34.28 -15.26
N LEU A 245 -0.91 -34.72 -14.12
CA LEU A 245 -1.82 -35.87 -13.99
C LEU A 245 -3.27 -35.37 -14.00
#